data_AF-W4HIF7-F1
#
_entry.id   AF-W4HIF7-F1
#
_cell.length_a   1.000
_cell.length_b   1.000
_cell.length_c   1.000
_cell.angle_alpha   90.00
_cell.angle_beta   90.00
_cell.angle_gamma   90.00
#
_symmetry.space_group_name_H-M   'P 1'
#
loop_
_entity.id
_entity.type
_entity.pdbx_description
1 polymer ?
#
loop_
_entity_poly.entity_id
_entity_poly.type
_entity_poly.pdbx_seq_one_letter_code
_entity_poly.pdbx_strand_id
1 'polypeptide(L)'
;MSKRQQALFIFLVWLCVYPGVVLLAALVGWLFPDAPVWLRILLSTGVTVPCVSLVVLPWVNKVVAKAQGQSVAELKRAQAKAAERAGS
;
A
#
# COMPACT_ATOMS: atom_id res chain seq x y z
N MET A 1 3.73 14.31 14.57
CA MET A 1 4.00 12.87 14.83
C MET A 1 5.41 12.73 15.38
N SER A 2 5.61 11.91 16.41
CA SER A 2 6.98 11.56 16.86
C SER A 2 7.66 10.70 15.79
N LYS A 3 8.96 10.90 15.54
CA LYS A 3 9.76 10.11 14.56
C LYS A 3 9.62 8.60 14.77
N ARG A 4 9.45 8.16 16.03
CA ARG A 4 9.23 6.75 16.39
C ARG A 4 7.86 6.23 15.94
N GLN A 5 6.81 7.05 16.06
CA GLN A 5 5.46 6.67 15.60
C GLN A 5 5.39 6.61 14.07
N GLN A 6 6.09 7.51 13.38
CA GLN A 6 6.19 7.48 11.93
C GLN A 6 6.91 6.22 11.44
N ALA A 7 8.01 5.82 12.11
CA ALA A 7 8.72 4.58 11.78
C ALA A 7 7.85 3.33 12.02
N LEU A 8 7.13 3.27 13.15
CA LEU A 8 6.19 2.17 13.45
C LEU A 8 5.05 2.09 12.44
N PHE A 9 4.53 3.23 12.02
CA PHE A 9 3.52 3.31 10.96
C PHE A 9 4.04 2.73 9.65
N ILE A 10 5.22 3.20 9.19
CA ILE A 10 5.84 2.72 7.94
C ILE A 10 6.09 1.22 8.03
N PHE A 11 6.58 0.74 9.17
CA PHE A 11 6.82 -0.67 9.40
C PHE A 11 5.54 -1.51 9.35
N LEU A 12 4.45 -1.07 9.97
CA LEU A 12 3.14 -1.74 9.93
C LEU A 12 2.56 -1.78 8.52
N VAL A 13 2.68 -0.67 7.78
CA VAL A 13 2.26 -0.62 6.37
C VAL A 13 3.08 -1.60 5.54
N TRP A 14 4.40 -1.58 5.70
CA TRP A 14 5.30 -2.50 5.01
C TRP A 14 4.97 -3.96 5.32
N LEU A 15 4.77 -4.30 6.59
CA LEU A 15 4.42 -5.65 7.05
C LEU A 15 3.08 -6.13 6.49
N CYS A 16 2.14 -5.22 6.23
CA CYS A 16 0.84 -5.56 5.63
C CYS A 16 0.90 -5.65 4.10
N VAL A 17 1.66 -4.76 3.45
CA VAL A 17 1.81 -4.70 1.98
C VAL A 17 2.67 -5.84 1.46
N TYR A 18 3.84 -6.07 2.06
CA TYR A 18 4.83 -7.05 1.61
C TYR A 18 4.26 -8.47 1.40
N PRO A 19 3.56 -9.09 2.35
CA PRO A 19 3.00 -10.43 2.15
C PRO A 19 1.92 -10.44 1.05
N GLY A 20 1.15 -9.37 0.90
CA GLY A 20 0.17 -9.23 -0.18
C GLY A 20 0.84 -9.21 -1.55
N VAL A 21 1.91 -8.42 -1.70
CA VAL A 21 2.69 -8.36 -2.94
C VAL A 21 3.34 -9.72 -3.25
N VAL A 22 3.92 -10.38 -2.24
CA VAL A 22 4.57 -11.68 -2.41
C VAL A 22 3.56 -12.76 -2.84
N LEU A 23 2.40 -12.83 -2.19
CA LEU A 23 1.32 -13.75 -2.57
C LEU A 23 0.87 -13.52 -4.00
N LEU A 24 0.66 -12.25 -4.38
CA LEU A 24 0.18 -11.89 -5.70
C LEU A 24 1.22 -12.20 -6.79
N ALA A 25 2.50 -11.92 -6.51
CA ALA A 25 3.60 -12.26 -7.40
C ALA A 25 3.75 -13.79 -7.58
N ALA A 26 3.59 -14.56 -6.50
CA ALA A 26 3.57 -16.02 -6.57
C ALA A 26 2.38 -16.54 -7.39
N LEU A 27 1.20 -15.92 -7.23
CA LEU A 27 -0.01 -16.26 -7.99
C LEU A 27 0.16 -15.99 -9.49
N VAL A 28 0.77 -14.86 -9.86
CA VAL A 28 1.09 -14.52 -11.26
C VAL A 28 2.11 -15.50 -11.84
N GLY A 29 3.13 -15.87 -11.05
CA GLY A 29 4.13 -16.87 -11.45
C GLY A 29 3.52 -18.25 -11.69
N TRP A 30 2.55 -18.65 -10.85
CA TRP A 30 1.83 -19.91 -11.00
C TRP A 30 0.84 -19.90 -12.18
N LEU A 31 0.16 -18.78 -12.40
CA LEU A 31 -0.83 -18.65 -13.49
C LEU A 31 -0.17 -18.51 -14.87
N PHE A 32 1.07 -18.02 -14.93
CA PHE A 32 1.81 -17.81 -16.19
C PHE A 32 3.25 -18.40 -16.12
N PRO A 33 3.41 -19.74 -16.08
CA PRO A 33 4.68 -20.44 -15.88
C PRO A 33 5.68 -20.32 -17.06
N ASP A 34 5.21 -20.05 -18.27
CA ASP A 34 6.06 -19.90 -19.48
C ASP A 34 6.13 -18.45 -20.01
N ALA A 35 5.52 -17.49 -19.30
CA ALA A 35 5.55 -16.10 -19.74
C ALA A 35 6.98 -15.50 -19.62
N PRO A 36 7.44 -14.77 -20.64
CA PRO A 36 8.73 -14.09 -20.59
C PRO A 36 8.76 -13.07 -19.45
N VAL A 37 9.94 -12.85 -18.88
CA VAL A 37 10.15 -12.06 -17.65
C VAL A 37 9.50 -10.67 -17.72
N TRP A 38 9.60 -9.98 -18.85
CA TRP A 38 9.00 -8.66 -19.04
C TRP A 38 7.47 -8.68 -18.93
N LEU A 39 6.81 -9.72 -19.43
CA LEU A 39 5.35 -9.86 -19.40
C LEU A 39 4.88 -10.22 -17.99
N ARG A 40 5.63 -11.04 -17.26
CA ARG A 40 5.37 -11.30 -15.84
C ARG A 40 5.48 -10.06 -14.99
N ILE A 41 6.49 -9.21 -15.26
CA ILE A 41 6.64 -7.93 -14.56
C ILE A 41 5.46 -7.00 -14.88
N LEU A 42 5.03 -6.94 -16.15
CA LEU A 42 3.89 -6.13 -16.57
C LEU A 42 2.59 -6.58 -15.90
N LEU A 43 2.32 -7.89 -15.88
CA LEU A 43 1.13 -8.45 -15.24
C LEU A 43 1.18 -8.29 -13.72
N SER A 44 2.34 -8.57 -13.12
CA SER A 44 2.53 -8.45 -11.68
C SER A 44 2.37 -7.00 -11.22
N THR A 45 3.00 -6.04 -11.88
CA THR A 45 2.81 -4.60 -11.56
C THR A 45 1.41 -4.11 -11.92
N GLY A 46 0.85 -4.57 -13.05
CA GLY A 46 -0.51 -4.27 -13.49
C GLY A 46 -1.60 -4.71 -12.52
N VAL A 47 -1.38 -5.78 -11.74
CA VAL A 47 -2.31 -6.21 -10.67
C VAL A 47 -1.89 -5.67 -9.30
N THR A 48 -0.59 -5.57 -9.02
CA THR A 48 -0.07 -5.09 -7.73
C THR A 48 -0.42 -3.63 -7.50
N VAL A 49 -0.25 -2.76 -8.50
CA VAL A 49 -0.54 -1.32 -8.37
C VAL A 49 -2.01 -1.06 -8.03
N PRO A 50 -3.01 -1.60 -8.75
CA PRO A 50 -4.41 -1.41 -8.37
C PRO A 50 -4.76 -2.13 -7.07
N CYS A 51 -4.19 -3.30 -6.77
CA CYS A 51 -4.42 -3.98 -5.50
C CYS A 51 -3.94 -3.14 -4.31
N VAL A 52 -2.72 -2.59 -4.38
CA VAL A 52 -2.19 -1.69 -3.36
C VAL A 52 -3.05 -0.42 -3.25
N SER A 53 -3.44 0.16 -4.38
CA SER A 53 -4.16 1.44 -4.41
C SER A 53 -5.61 1.34 -3.92
N LEU A 54 -6.31 0.28 -4.32
CA LEU A 54 -7.75 0.11 -4.07
C LEU A 54 -8.06 -0.70 -2.82
N VAL A 55 -7.16 -1.59 -2.40
CA VAL A 55 -7.40 -2.48 -1.25
C VAL A 55 -6.49 -2.11 -0.09
N VAL A 56 -5.18 -2.05 -0.32
CA VAL A 56 -4.23 -1.89 0.79
C VAL A 56 -4.27 -0.49 1.39
N LEU A 57 -4.24 0.56 0.58
CA LEU A 57 -4.34 1.95 1.05
C LEU A 57 -5.59 2.22 1.91
N PRO A 58 -6.83 1.87 1.50
CA PRO A 58 -8.01 2.10 2.34
C PRO A 58 -8.00 1.24 3.62
N TRP A 59 -7.45 0.03 3.56
CA TRP A 59 -7.36 -0.84 4.73
C TRP A 59 -6.35 -0.31 5.76
N VAL A 60 -5.17 0.10 5.30
CA VAL A 60 -4.17 0.81 6.11
C VAL A 60 -4.77 2.08 6.71
N ASN A 61 -5.46 2.90 5.92
CA ASN A 61 -6.10 4.13 6.42
C ASN A 61 -7.13 3.82 7.52
N LYS A 62 -7.90 2.73 7.41
CA LYS A 62 -8.83 2.29 8.46
C LYS A 62 -8.11 1.83 9.73
N VAL A 63 -7.06 1.03 9.60
CA VAL A 63 -6.28 0.53 10.74
C VAL A 63 -5.61 1.67 11.50
N VAL A 64 -5.06 2.63 10.76
CA VAL A 64 -4.41 3.82 11.33
C VAL A 64 -5.42 4.72 12.01
N ALA A 65 -6.57 4.99 11.37
CA ALA A 65 -7.65 5.77 11.98
C ALA A 65 -8.08 5.14 13.31
N LYS A 66 -8.21 3.82 13.35
CA LYS A 66 -8.54 3.06 14.55
C LYS A 66 -7.44 3.12 15.62
N ALA A 67 -6.16 3.07 15.21
CA ALA A 67 -5.02 3.13 16.12
C ALA A 67 -4.74 4.54 16.68
N GLN A 68 -5.11 5.60 15.96
CA GLN A 68 -4.93 6.98 16.41
C GLN A 68 -6.14 7.56 17.15
N GLY A 69 -7.27 6.84 17.22
CA GLY A 69 -8.51 7.35 17.81
C GLY A 69 -9.09 8.56 17.07
N GLN A 70 -8.63 8.82 15.82
CA GLN A 70 -9.06 9.95 15.00
C GLN A 70 -9.91 9.47 13.82
N SER A 71 -10.93 10.25 13.48
CA SER A 71 -11.85 9.95 12.38
C SER A 71 -11.12 9.92 11.03
N VAL A 72 -11.52 9.00 10.15
CA VAL A 72 -11.01 8.84 8.76
C VAL A 72 -11.00 10.18 7.98
N ALA A 73 -11.88 11.11 8.37
CA ALA A 73 -11.96 12.46 7.80
C ALA A 73 -10.72 13.35 8.09
N GLU A 74 -10.09 13.23 9.27
CA GLU A 74 -8.87 13.99 9.60
C GLU A 74 -7.65 13.46 8.83
N LEU A 75 -7.55 12.13 8.66
CA LEU A 75 -6.50 11.51 7.86
C LEU A 75 -6.57 11.91 6.38
N LYS A 76 -7.78 11.94 5.79
CA LYS A 76 -7.96 12.43 4.42
C LYS A 76 -7.56 13.91 4.27
N ARG A 77 -7.90 14.76 5.25
CA ARG A 77 -7.48 16.17 5.26
C ARG A 77 -5.97 16.33 5.41
N ALA A 78 -5.32 15.50 6.22
CA ALA A 78 -3.87 15.50 6.40
C ALA A 78 -3.12 15.00 5.15
N GLN A 79 -3.63 13.96 4.49
CA GLN A 79 -3.08 13.46 3.22
C GLN A 79 -3.26 14.46 2.08
N ALA A 80 -4.41 15.13 1.98
CA ALA A 80 -4.62 16.22 1.02
C ALA A 80 -3.60 17.35 1.24
N LYS A 81 -3.41 17.79 2.49
CA LYS A 81 -2.40 18.79 2.85
C LYS A 81 -0.95 18.35 2.56
N ALA A 82 -0.65 17.05 2.66
CA ALA A 82 0.66 16.50 2.37
C ALA A 82 0.92 16.40 0.86
N ALA A 83 -0.10 16.05 0.08
CA ALA A 83 -0.02 16.02 -1.38
C ALA A 83 0.16 17.42 -1.96
N GLU A 84 -0.54 18.44 -1.43
CA GLU A 84 -0.37 19.84 -1.82
C GLU A 84 1.04 20.39 -1.52
N ARG A 85 1.67 19.94 -0.43
CA ARG A 85 3.04 20.34 -0.07
C ARG A 85 4.14 19.59 -0.84
N ALA A 86 3.85 18.41 -1.39
CA ALA A 86 4.79 17.64 -2.20
C ALA A 86 4.73 18.00 -3.69
N GLY A 87 3.68 18.71 -4.11
CA GLY A 87 3.50 19.22 -5.47
C GLY A 87 3.82 20.71 -5.65
N SER A 88 4.36 21.38 -4.63
CA SER A 88 4.85 22.78 -4.67
C SER A 88 6.33 22.83 -4.35
#